data_AF-A0ABD6FZF9-F1
#
_entry.id   AF-A0ABD6FZF9-F1
#
_cell.length_a   1.000
_cell.length_b   1.000
_cell.length_c   1.000
_cell.angle_alpha   90.00
_cell.angle_beta   90.00
_cell.angle_gamma   90.00
#
_symmetry.space_group_name_H-M   'P 1'
#
loop_
_entity.id
_entity.type
_entity.pdbx_description
1 polymer ?
#
loop_
_entity_poly.entity_id
_entity_poly.type
_entity_poly.pdbx_seq_one_letter_code
_entity_poly.pdbx_strand_id
1 'polypeptide(L)'
;ARARAYLERRGIDRETADRFGLGYAPGDGGLLQALAGQRGREGNTVQEDARRLGLILEGRWGLYERFRERLIFPIRDPSGQVVGFGGRLLGDGRGPKYLNSPESPLFHKGRVLYGLDLAGPDLKRLGKEAVVVEGYMDVIALHQAGITQAVASLGTSFTQEQAALLKRYCDRAVIAYDGDAAGDRATVRGLELLAREGVAVRVATLPPGEDPDSLARRGGPAAVQQVLEEALPLTQFLLRRALGTEPPTTVEGKAEAVSRALPILAQVENLVARAGYVEQVANKIGVSAAAVAAELERYLEQARPPTGAGRRRPGALPRAGTHDPAGARHTSRERPSKSPRLQRQAVSRWQRLEWELARRLQDDPGLLPRLERELGHPVFVGPGLASWATAFQAALEAGEPAEQVLARMPIPDPGPGVWSPAVAEVATEDLLRHMVRYRRVLELRRIERELLAADEDGIRALERLNGLLLRYHKVRAQLTPSRGGRGAGRRAVE
;
A
#
# COMPACT_ATOMS: atom_id res chain seq x y z
N ALA A 1 -9.72 23.11 -29.83
CA ALA A 1 -8.31 23.19 -30.27
C ALA A 1 -7.33 22.49 -29.31
N ARG A 2 -7.29 22.86 -28.01
CA ARG A 2 -6.31 22.32 -27.04
C ARG A 2 -6.31 20.80 -26.87
N ALA A 3 -7.48 20.15 -26.83
CA ALA A 3 -7.57 18.69 -26.68
C ALA A 3 -6.98 17.96 -27.89
N ARG A 4 -7.35 18.36 -29.11
CA ARG A 4 -6.78 17.81 -30.37
C ARG A 4 -5.27 17.99 -30.43
N ALA A 5 -4.78 19.20 -30.14
CA ALA A 5 -3.33 19.46 -30.10
C ALA A 5 -2.60 18.59 -29.06
N TYR A 6 -3.25 18.23 -27.94
CA TYR A 6 -2.67 17.30 -26.98
C TYR A 6 -2.60 15.87 -27.52
N LEU A 7 -3.67 15.39 -28.16
CA LEU A 7 -3.70 14.07 -28.81
C LEU A 7 -2.65 13.98 -29.93
N GLU A 8 -2.56 15.00 -30.78
CA GLU A 8 -1.53 15.11 -31.83
C GLU A 8 -0.11 15.05 -31.26
N ARG A 9 0.18 15.78 -30.18
CA ARG A 9 1.50 15.69 -29.49
C ARG A 9 1.78 14.33 -28.88
N ARG A 10 0.73 13.59 -28.51
CA ARG A 10 0.82 12.19 -28.06
C ARG A 10 0.72 11.22 -29.23
N GLY A 11 0.71 11.67 -30.48
CA GLY A 11 0.63 10.81 -31.65
C GLY A 11 -0.63 9.95 -31.69
N ILE A 12 -1.71 10.33 -31.00
CA ILE A 12 -2.97 9.58 -31.03
C ILE A 12 -3.75 9.99 -32.28
N ASP A 13 -4.01 9.03 -33.15
CA ASP A 13 -4.77 9.25 -34.36
C ASP A 13 -6.28 9.37 -34.10
N ARG A 14 -7.00 9.82 -35.13
CA ARG A 14 -8.44 10.06 -35.03
C ARG A 14 -9.22 8.76 -34.85
N GLU A 15 -8.83 7.69 -35.53
CA GLU A 15 -9.50 6.39 -35.45
C GLU A 15 -9.46 5.84 -34.03
N THR A 16 -8.29 5.90 -33.40
CA THR A 16 -8.07 5.52 -32.00
C THR A 16 -8.87 6.43 -31.08
N ALA A 17 -8.83 7.75 -31.27
CA ALA A 17 -9.62 8.68 -30.47
C ALA A 17 -11.13 8.39 -30.55
N ASP A 18 -11.65 8.11 -31.74
CA ASP A 18 -13.06 7.78 -32.00
C ASP A 18 -13.42 6.41 -31.39
N ARG A 19 -12.55 5.40 -31.53
CA ARG A 19 -12.72 4.06 -30.96
C ARG A 19 -12.87 4.10 -29.43
N PHE A 20 -12.02 4.86 -28.76
CA PHE A 20 -12.08 5.06 -27.30
C PHE A 20 -13.16 6.07 -26.87
N GLY A 21 -13.79 6.77 -27.81
CA GLY A 21 -14.80 7.79 -27.54
C GLY A 21 -14.25 9.02 -26.80
N LEU A 22 -13.01 9.41 -27.09
CA LEU A 22 -12.37 10.53 -26.39
C LEU A 22 -13.14 11.83 -26.61
N GLY A 23 -13.36 12.56 -25.52
CA GLY A 23 -14.15 13.81 -25.52
C GLY A 23 -13.37 15.00 -24.97
N TYR A 24 -14.01 16.17 -24.94
CA TYR A 24 -13.47 17.36 -24.28
C TYR A 24 -14.55 18.00 -23.42
N ALA A 25 -14.24 18.21 -22.14
CA ALA A 25 -15.05 19.03 -21.26
C ALA A 25 -14.54 20.48 -21.34
N PRO A 26 -15.31 21.39 -21.94
CA PRO A 26 -14.94 22.79 -22.08
C PRO A 26 -14.90 23.50 -20.72
N GLY A 27 -14.20 24.64 -20.66
CA GLY A 27 -14.00 25.38 -19.39
C GLY A 27 -15.18 26.27 -19.00
N ASP A 28 -15.87 26.80 -20.00
CA ASP A 28 -17.10 27.58 -19.95
C ASP A 28 -18.36 26.73 -19.73
N GLY A 29 -18.20 25.41 -19.67
CA GLY A 29 -19.28 24.44 -19.44
C GLY A 29 -20.09 24.13 -20.69
N GLY A 30 -21.29 23.59 -20.51
CA GLY A 30 -22.22 23.24 -21.58
C GLY A 30 -23.03 21.97 -21.30
N LEU A 31 -22.54 21.11 -20.40
CA LEU A 31 -23.29 19.95 -19.93
C LEU A 31 -24.58 20.38 -19.19
N LEU A 32 -24.50 21.37 -18.30
CA LEU A 32 -25.66 21.85 -17.55
C LEU A 32 -26.78 22.35 -18.48
N GLN A 33 -26.39 23.09 -19.52
CA GLN A 33 -27.31 23.58 -20.54
C GLN A 33 -27.85 22.44 -21.41
N ALA A 34 -26.99 21.51 -21.83
CA ALA A 34 -27.39 20.35 -22.62
C ALA A 34 -28.42 19.49 -21.88
N LEU A 35 -28.28 19.33 -20.56
CA LEU A 35 -29.20 18.54 -19.73
C LEU A 35 -30.45 19.31 -19.28
N ALA A 36 -30.51 20.62 -19.49
CA ALA A 36 -31.64 21.43 -19.05
C ALA A 36 -32.94 21.00 -19.74
N GLY A 37 -34.00 20.80 -18.94
CA GLY A 37 -35.31 20.40 -19.45
C GLY A 37 -35.44 18.93 -19.86
N GLN A 38 -34.35 18.15 -19.88
CA GLN A 38 -34.42 16.72 -20.18
C GLN A 38 -35.03 15.93 -19.02
N ARG A 39 -35.81 14.89 -19.36
CA ARG A 39 -36.45 13.99 -18.40
C ARG A 39 -35.87 12.58 -18.51
N GLY A 40 -35.62 11.97 -17.37
CA GLY A 40 -35.23 10.57 -17.23
C GLY A 40 -36.42 9.63 -17.45
N ARG A 41 -36.13 8.33 -17.52
CA ARG A 41 -37.14 7.29 -17.78
C ARG A 41 -38.16 7.13 -16.65
N GLU A 42 -37.79 7.53 -15.43
CA GLU A 42 -38.62 7.39 -14.22
C GLU A 42 -39.32 8.71 -13.82
N GLY A 43 -39.34 9.70 -14.71
CA GLY A 43 -39.98 11.00 -14.48
C GLY A 43 -39.13 12.00 -13.68
N ASN A 44 -37.98 11.58 -13.17
CA ASN A 44 -36.93 12.43 -12.62
C ASN A 44 -36.27 13.31 -13.69
N THR A 45 -35.60 14.38 -13.28
CA THR A 45 -34.84 15.21 -14.23
C THR A 45 -33.46 14.60 -14.49
N VAL A 46 -32.97 14.70 -15.73
CA VAL A 46 -31.61 14.20 -16.05
C VAL A 46 -30.54 14.96 -15.25
N GLN A 47 -30.82 16.19 -14.82
CA GLN A 47 -29.94 16.96 -13.95
C GLN A 47 -29.79 16.33 -12.55
N GLU A 48 -30.86 15.79 -11.97
CA GLU A 48 -30.79 15.07 -10.69
C GLU A 48 -29.94 13.79 -10.81
N ASP A 49 -30.12 13.03 -11.89
CA ASP A 49 -29.28 11.85 -12.17
C ASP A 49 -27.83 12.23 -12.36
N ALA A 50 -27.55 13.29 -13.14
CA ALA A 50 -26.20 13.78 -13.35
C ALA A 50 -25.55 14.28 -12.05
N ARG A 51 -26.33 14.81 -11.09
CA ARG A 51 -25.84 15.10 -9.73
C ARG A 51 -25.52 13.81 -8.96
N ARG A 52 -26.42 12.81 -8.99
CA ARG A 52 -26.23 11.51 -8.32
C ARG A 52 -25.01 10.75 -8.85
N LEU A 53 -24.73 10.85 -10.14
CA LEU A 53 -23.57 10.25 -10.81
C LEU A 53 -22.30 11.12 -10.67
N GLY A 54 -22.41 12.29 -10.06
CA GLY A 54 -21.29 13.20 -9.81
C GLY A 54 -20.76 13.92 -11.05
N LEU A 55 -21.54 13.99 -12.14
CA LEU A 55 -21.20 14.80 -13.31
C LEU A 55 -21.45 16.30 -13.06
N ILE A 56 -22.46 16.60 -12.23
CA ILE A 56 -22.78 17.93 -11.73
C ILE A 56 -22.57 17.95 -10.20
N LEU A 57 -22.00 19.03 -9.70
CA LEU A 57 -21.75 19.28 -8.29
C LEU A 57 -22.48 20.54 -7.85
N GLU A 58 -22.74 20.65 -6.55
CA GLU A 58 -23.34 21.84 -5.94
C GLU A 58 -22.26 22.64 -5.21
N GLY A 59 -22.25 23.94 -5.43
CA GLY A 59 -21.33 24.88 -4.79
C GLY A 59 -22.06 26.09 -4.23
N ARG A 60 -21.29 27.00 -3.64
CA ARG A 60 -21.84 28.22 -3.01
C ARG A 60 -22.65 29.12 -3.94
N TRP A 61 -22.41 29.02 -5.25
CA TRP A 61 -23.03 29.85 -6.29
C TRP A 61 -23.97 29.04 -7.20
N GLY A 62 -24.39 27.85 -6.76
CA GLY A 62 -25.26 26.96 -7.53
C GLY A 62 -24.51 25.76 -8.14
N LEU A 63 -25.14 25.17 -9.16
CA LEU A 63 -24.64 23.97 -9.82
C LEU A 63 -23.44 24.27 -10.72
N TYR A 64 -22.49 23.36 -10.75
CA TYR A 64 -21.35 23.43 -11.66
C TYR A 64 -20.91 22.05 -12.12
N GLU A 65 -20.27 21.99 -13.28
CA GLU A 65 -19.82 20.74 -13.90
C GLU A 65 -18.53 20.24 -13.26
N ARG A 66 -18.45 18.93 -12.98
CA ARG A 66 -17.27 18.31 -12.34
C ARG A 66 -16.03 18.42 -13.23
N PHE A 67 -16.19 18.11 -14.52
CA PHE A 67 -15.09 18.12 -15.48
C PHE A 67 -15.10 19.45 -16.21
N ARG A 68 -13.96 20.16 -16.18
CA ARG A 68 -13.74 21.43 -16.88
C ARG A 68 -12.31 21.49 -17.38
N GLU A 69 -12.14 22.01 -18.59
CA GLU A 69 -10.86 22.08 -19.31
C GLU A 69 -10.12 20.74 -19.37
N ARG A 70 -10.85 19.64 -19.58
CA ARG A 70 -10.30 18.28 -19.50
C ARG A 70 -10.49 17.51 -20.80
N LEU A 71 -9.46 16.78 -21.23
CA LEU A 71 -9.63 15.66 -22.15
C LEU A 71 -10.37 14.55 -21.39
N ILE A 72 -11.45 14.04 -21.97
CA ILE A 72 -12.36 13.08 -21.34
C ILE A 72 -12.12 11.68 -21.90
N PHE A 73 -12.05 10.72 -20.99
CA PHE A 73 -11.91 9.29 -21.24
C PHE A 73 -13.18 8.61 -20.72
N PRO A 74 -14.12 8.18 -21.58
CA PRO A 74 -15.27 7.41 -21.13
C PRO A 74 -14.82 6.10 -20.51
N ILE A 75 -15.28 5.82 -19.29
CA ILE A 75 -15.05 4.55 -18.61
C ILE A 75 -16.26 3.67 -18.87
N ARG A 76 -16.02 2.49 -19.44
CA ARG A 76 -17.08 1.56 -19.83
C ARG A 76 -17.07 0.32 -18.97
N ASP A 77 -18.25 -0.23 -18.73
CA ASP A 77 -18.38 -1.58 -18.19
C ASP A 77 -18.04 -2.64 -19.26
N PRO A 78 -17.95 -3.93 -18.91
CA PRO A 78 -17.63 -4.98 -19.89
C PRO A 78 -18.64 -5.15 -21.02
N SER A 79 -19.85 -4.58 -20.90
CA SER A 79 -20.86 -4.56 -21.97
C SER A 79 -20.71 -3.36 -22.92
N GLY A 80 -19.74 -2.48 -22.66
CA GLY A 80 -19.47 -1.27 -23.43
C GLY A 80 -20.29 -0.06 -23.02
N GLN A 81 -21.13 -0.16 -21.97
CA GLN A 81 -21.91 0.97 -21.48
C GLN A 81 -21.04 1.92 -20.67
N VAL A 82 -21.19 3.23 -20.90
CA VAL A 82 -20.45 4.24 -20.17
C VAL A 82 -20.99 4.34 -18.74
N VAL A 83 -20.13 4.04 -17.77
CA VAL A 83 -20.46 4.07 -16.34
C VAL A 83 -19.84 5.27 -15.62
N GLY A 84 -18.80 5.89 -16.19
CA GLY A 84 -18.14 7.05 -15.63
C GLY A 84 -17.15 7.68 -16.59
N PHE A 85 -16.38 8.63 -16.11
CA PHE A 85 -15.39 9.35 -16.92
C PHE A 85 -14.08 9.57 -16.16
N GLY A 86 -12.97 9.40 -16.86
CA GLY A 86 -11.68 9.99 -16.52
C GLY A 86 -11.51 11.33 -17.21
N GLY A 87 -10.76 12.24 -16.60
CA GLY A 87 -10.55 13.59 -17.13
C GLY A 87 -9.12 14.09 -16.88
N ARG A 88 -8.34 14.28 -17.94
CA ARG A 88 -7.00 14.88 -17.87
C ARG A 88 -7.06 16.38 -18.06
N LEU A 89 -6.55 17.13 -17.10
CA LEU A 89 -6.49 18.60 -17.18
C LEU A 89 -5.61 19.06 -18.36
N LEU A 90 -6.09 20.04 -19.12
CA LEU A 90 -5.39 20.64 -20.25
C LEU A 90 -4.97 22.08 -19.90
N GLY A 91 -3.66 22.33 -19.89
CA GLY A 91 -3.08 23.63 -19.53
C GLY A 91 -2.82 23.78 -18.03
N ASP A 92 -2.72 25.02 -17.55
CA ASP A 92 -2.29 25.38 -16.19
C ASP A 92 -3.46 25.62 -15.23
N GLY A 93 -4.61 25.01 -15.53
CA GLY A 93 -5.81 25.10 -14.69
C GLY A 93 -5.56 24.61 -13.25
N ARG A 94 -6.47 24.95 -12.34
CA ARG A 94 -6.40 24.49 -10.95
C ARG A 94 -7.04 23.10 -10.82
N GLY A 95 -6.34 22.16 -10.19
CA GLY A 95 -6.87 20.84 -9.83
C GLY A 95 -5.91 19.69 -10.16
N PRO A 96 -6.34 18.43 -9.93
CA PRO A 96 -5.48 17.29 -10.17
C PRO A 96 -5.29 17.05 -11.67
N LYS A 97 -4.09 16.55 -12.04
CA LYS A 97 -3.73 16.19 -13.44
C LYS A 97 -4.75 15.24 -14.05
N TYR A 98 -5.16 14.22 -13.30
CA TYR A 98 -6.25 13.30 -13.63
C TYR A 98 -7.35 13.38 -12.57
N LEU A 99 -8.60 13.35 -13.02
CA LEU A 99 -9.79 13.33 -12.18
C LEU A 99 -10.70 12.23 -12.72
N ASN A 100 -11.18 11.34 -11.85
CA ASN A 100 -12.19 10.35 -12.24
C ASN A 100 -13.57 10.77 -11.71
N SER A 101 -14.63 10.18 -12.26
CA SER A 101 -15.94 10.15 -11.61
C SER A 101 -15.82 9.67 -10.16
N PRO A 102 -16.63 10.20 -9.24
CA PRO A 102 -16.71 9.65 -7.89
C PRO A 102 -17.39 8.29 -7.91
N GLU A 103 -17.28 7.53 -6.81
CA GLU A 103 -18.10 6.34 -6.58
C GLU A 103 -19.59 6.68 -6.76
N SER A 104 -20.31 5.84 -7.48
CA SER A 104 -21.73 6.03 -7.79
C SER A 104 -22.40 4.67 -8.03
N PRO A 105 -23.73 4.61 -8.18
CA PRO A 105 -24.43 3.35 -8.48
C PRO A 105 -23.98 2.68 -9.78
N LEU A 106 -23.38 3.43 -10.72
CA LEU A 106 -22.88 2.90 -11.98
C LEU A 106 -21.36 2.67 -11.95
N PHE A 107 -20.61 3.49 -11.22
CA PHE A 107 -19.16 3.47 -11.23
C PHE A 107 -18.59 3.11 -9.87
N HIS A 108 -17.90 1.96 -9.85
CA HIS A 108 -17.05 1.54 -8.75
C HIS A 108 -15.62 1.38 -9.23
N LYS A 109 -14.72 2.24 -8.77
CA LYS A 109 -13.34 2.30 -9.29
C LYS A 109 -12.60 0.96 -9.13
N GLY A 110 -12.80 0.29 -8.00
CA GLY A 110 -12.22 -1.02 -7.70
C GLY A 110 -12.87 -2.19 -8.44
N ARG A 111 -13.87 -1.97 -9.29
CA ARG A 111 -14.58 -3.06 -10.01
C ARG A 111 -14.56 -2.91 -11.53
N VAL A 112 -13.84 -1.91 -12.03
CA VAL A 112 -13.76 -1.61 -13.46
C VAL A 112 -12.30 -1.55 -13.88
N LEU A 113 -12.02 -2.05 -15.09
CA LEU A 113 -10.74 -1.92 -15.77
C LEU A 113 -10.96 -1.13 -17.06
N TYR A 114 -10.21 -0.05 -17.24
CA TYR A 114 -10.28 0.75 -18.46
C TYR A 114 -9.87 -0.07 -19.68
N GLY A 115 -10.61 0.06 -20.78
CA GLY A 115 -10.33 -0.64 -22.03
C GLY A 115 -10.73 -2.11 -22.04
N LEU A 116 -11.26 -2.67 -20.95
CA LEU A 116 -11.67 -4.08 -20.90
C LEU A 116 -12.80 -4.40 -21.89
N ASP A 117 -13.70 -3.46 -22.17
CA ASP A 117 -14.75 -3.58 -23.18
C ASP A 117 -14.15 -3.79 -24.58
N LEU A 118 -13.05 -3.09 -24.89
CA LEU A 118 -12.33 -3.19 -26.15
C LEU A 118 -11.39 -4.39 -26.20
N ALA A 119 -10.75 -4.73 -25.08
CA ALA A 119 -9.79 -5.83 -24.98
C ALA A 119 -10.46 -7.20 -24.88
N GLY A 120 -11.66 -7.30 -24.31
CA GLY A 120 -12.38 -8.55 -24.05
C GLY A 120 -12.49 -9.48 -25.27
N PRO A 121 -12.92 -8.99 -26.45
CA PRO A 121 -12.97 -9.80 -27.68
C PRO A 121 -11.60 -10.36 -28.09
N ASP A 122 -10.56 -9.52 -28.02
CA ASP A 122 -9.20 -9.89 -28.44
C ASP A 122 -8.49 -10.78 -27.44
N LEU A 123 -8.75 -10.63 -26.13
CA LEU A 123 -8.20 -11.52 -25.09
C LEU A 123 -8.52 -12.99 -25.35
N LYS A 124 -9.75 -13.28 -25.80
CA LYS A 124 -10.14 -14.66 -26.15
C LYS A 124 -9.40 -15.17 -27.39
N ARG A 125 -9.15 -14.30 -28.37
CA ARG A 125 -8.50 -14.62 -29.64
C ARG A 125 -6.98 -14.78 -29.51
N LEU A 126 -6.35 -13.94 -28.70
CA LEU A 126 -4.89 -13.81 -28.55
C LEU A 126 -4.32 -14.73 -27.46
N GLY A 127 -4.98 -15.86 -27.18
CA GLY A 127 -4.46 -16.85 -26.24
C GLY A 127 -4.59 -16.45 -24.76
N LYS A 128 -5.59 -15.63 -24.40
CA LYS A 128 -5.99 -15.35 -23.02
C LYS A 128 -4.88 -14.78 -22.15
N GLU A 129 -4.09 -13.85 -22.70
CA GLU A 129 -3.09 -13.09 -21.97
C GLU A 129 -3.42 -11.59 -22.02
N ALA A 130 -3.62 -10.98 -20.84
CA ALA A 130 -3.87 -9.54 -20.73
C ALA A 130 -2.58 -8.75 -20.50
N VAL A 131 -2.56 -7.49 -20.93
CA VAL A 131 -1.50 -6.53 -20.56
C VAL A 131 -2.09 -5.51 -19.59
N VAL A 132 -1.60 -5.45 -18.36
CA VAL A 132 -2.12 -4.55 -17.33
C VAL A 132 -1.16 -3.37 -17.15
N VAL A 133 -1.68 -2.17 -17.34
CA VAL A 133 -0.96 -0.89 -17.22
C VAL A 133 -1.67 0.05 -16.24
N GLU A 134 -1.10 1.22 -15.95
CA GLU A 134 -1.63 2.11 -14.91
C GLU A 134 -2.66 3.12 -15.42
N GLY A 135 -2.40 3.71 -16.59
CA GLY A 135 -3.09 4.90 -17.07
C GLY A 135 -3.95 4.70 -18.30
N TYR A 136 -4.85 5.66 -18.53
CA TYR A 136 -5.67 5.73 -19.75
C TYR A 136 -4.83 5.80 -21.02
N MET A 137 -3.82 6.67 -21.01
CA MET A 137 -2.99 6.93 -22.17
C MET A 137 -2.13 5.72 -22.54
N ASP A 138 -1.70 4.94 -21.55
CA ASP A 138 -0.96 3.69 -21.77
C ASP A 138 -1.83 2.69 -22.54
N VAL A 139 -3.07 2.47 -22.09
CA VAL A 139 -4.01 1.59 -22.80
C VAL A 139 -4.26 2.09 -24.22
N ILE A 140 -4.52 3.38 -24.40
CA ILE A 140 -4.81 3.96 -25.71
C ILE A 140 -3.61 3.80 -26.66
N ALA A 141 -2.40 4.14 -26.20
CA ALA A 141 -1.18 4.03 -26.98
C ALA A 141 -0.85 2.57 -27.34
N LEU A 142 -1.05 1.65 -26.41
CA LEU A 142 -0.85 0.21 -26.64
C LEU A 142 -1.85 -0.35 -27.66
N HIS A 143 -3.14 0.01 -27.56
CA HIS A 143 -4.15 -0.40 -28.54
C HIS A 143 -3.83 0.16 -29.93
N GLN A 144 -3.38 1.41 -30.03
CA GLN A 144 -2.94 1.99 -31.31
C GLN A 144 -1.69 1.28 -31.87
N ALA A 145 -0.81 0.82 -31.00
CA ALA A 145 0.34 -0.01 -31.38
C ALA A 145 -0.03 -1.48 -31.68
N GLY A 146 -1.31 -1.85 -31.68
CA GLY A 146 -1.79 -3.20 -31.98
C GLY A 146 -1.80 -4.17 -30.78
N ILE A 147 -1.44 -3.71 -29.59
CA ILE A 147 -1.51 -4.46 -28.34
C ILE A 147 -2.90 -4.26 -27.72
N THR A 148 -3.91 -4.84 -28.36
CA THR A 148 -5.33 -4.61 -28.05
C THR A 148 -5.82 -5.34 -26.80
N GLN A 149 -4.99 -6.21 -26.20
CA GLN A 149 -5.26 -6.87 -24.93
C GLN A 149 -4.96 -6.01 -23.69
N ALA A 150 -4.61 -4.73 -23.87
CA ALA A 150 -4.22 -3.85 -22.78
C ALA A 150 -5.41 -3.29 -21.97
N VAL A 151 -5.28 -3.24 -20.64
CA VAL A 151 -6.27 -2.72 -19.68
C VAL A 151 -5.61 -1.95 -18.53
N ALA A 152 -6.34 -1.07 -17.84
CA ALA A 152 -5.79 -0.29 -16.71
C ALA A 152 -6.66 -0.19 -15.45
N SER A 153 -6.02 -0.08 -14.29
CA SER A 153 -6.65 0.05 -12.95
C SER A 153 -7.09 1.47 -12.57
N LEU A 154 -7.09 2.42 -13.51
CA LEU A 154 -7.63 3.78 -13.36
C LEU A 154 -6.91 4.64 -12.30
N GLY A 155 -5.61 4.42 -12.07
CA GLY A 155 -4.82 5.18 -11.09
C GLY A 155 -5.17 4.88 -9.64
N THR A 156 -5.41 3.61 -9.32
CA THR A 156 -5.44 3.05 -7.95
C THR A 156 -4.61 1.77 -7.91
N SER A 157 -4.25 1.35 -6.69
CA SER A 157 -3.79 -0.01 -6.44
C SER A 157 -4.76 -0.99 -7.06
N PHE A 158 -4.23 -1.98 -7.79
CA PHE A 158 -5.02 -3.05 -8.37
C PHE A 158 -5.75 -3.82 -7.25
N THR A 159 -7.04 -4.09 -7.43
CA THR A 159 -7.94 -4.65 -6.41
C THR A 159 -8.26 -6.13 -6.66
N GLN A 160 -8.83 -6.79 -5.65
CA GLN A 160 -9.21 -8.20 -5.78
C GLN A 160 -10.39 -8.37 -6.74
N GLU A 161 -11.35 -7.45 -6.72
CA GLU A 161 -12.50 -7.48 -7.63
C GLU A 161 -12.07 -7.24 -9.09
N GLN A 162 -11.07 -6.38 -9.33
CA GLN A 162 -10.44 -6.27 -10.65
C GLN A 162 -9.72 -7.56 -11.06
N ALA A 163 -9.03 -8.23 -10.13
CA ALA A 163 -8.38 -9.51 -10.39
C ALA A 163 -9.41 -10.59 -10.80
N ALA A 164 -10.48 -10.72 -10.01
CA ALA A 164 -11.58 -11.65 -10.28
C ALA A 164 -12.31 -11.31 -11.60
N LEU A 165 -12.52 -10.03 -11.89
CA LEU A 165 -13.08 -9.59 -13.17
C LEU A 165 -12.19 -10.01 -14.33
N LEU A 166 -10.88 -9.73 -14.26
CA LEU A 166 -9.93 -10.02 -15.33
C LEU A 166 -9.77 -11.52 -15.56
N LYS A 167 -9.79 -12.34 -14.50
CA LYS A 167 -9.72 -13.81 -14.57
C LYS A 167 -10.82 -14.44 -15.44
N ARG A 168 -11.97 -13.76 -15.58
CA ARG A 168 -13.07 -14.20 -16.46
C ARG A 168 -12.71 -14.13 -17.95
N TYR A 169 -11.68 -13.35 -18.31
CA TYR A 169 -11.26 -13.10 -19.69
C TYR A 169 -9.91 -13.74 -20.03
N CYS A 170 -9.01 -13.88 -19.05
CA CYS A 170 -7.65 -14.36 -19.28
C CYS A 170 -7.19 -15.40 -18.24
N ASP A 171 -6.22 -16.22 -18.65
CA ASP A 171 -5.53 -17.18 -17.78
C ASP A 171 -4.11 -16.70 -17.47
N ARG A 172 -3.61 -15.72 -18.23
CA ARG A 172 -2.29 -15.11 -18.08
C ARG A 172 -2.40 -13.59 -18.07
N ALA A 173 -1.48 -12.92 -17.40
CA ALA A 173 -1.37 -11.46 -17.43
C ALA A 173 0.09 -11.02 -17.40
N VAL A 174 0.44 -10.05 -18.23
CA VAL A 174 1.71 -9.33 -18.18
C VAL A 174 1.44 -7.96 -17.58
N ILE A 175 2.19 -7.62 -16.54
CA ILE A 175 2.13 -6.32 -15.89
C ILE A 175 3.21 -5.45 -16.51
N ALA A 176 2.83 -4.31 -17.07
CA ALA A 176 3.73 -3.32 -17.66
C ALA A 176 3.48 -1.97 -16.99
N TYR A 177 3.97 -1.82 -15.76
CA TYR A 177 3.88 -0.57 -15.00
C TYR A 177 5.13 0.27 -15.21
N ASP A 178 5.02 1.55 -14.89
CA ASP A 178 6.15 2.48 -14.96
C ASP A 178 7.33 1.94 -14.15
N GLY A 179 8.56 2.15 -14.64
CA GLY A 179 9.76 1.59 -14.03
C GLY A 179 9.93 1.91 -12.54
N ASP A 180 9.44 3.07 -12.11
CA ASP A 180 9.43 3.49 -10.70
C ASP A 180 8.33 2.80 -9.88
N ALA A 181 7.18 2.54 -10.48
CA ALA A 181 5.99 1.98 -9.82
C ALA A 181 6.05 0.45 -9.66
N ALA A 182 6.81 -0.26 -10.49
CA ALA A 182 7.16 -1.67 -10.27
C ALA A 182 7.89 -1.90 -8.93
N GLY A 183 8.48 -0.83 -8.37
CA GLY A 183 9.08 -0.75 -7.05
C GLY A 183 8.09 -0.58 -5.90
N ASP A 184 6.82 -0.27 -6.14
CA ASP A 184 5.88 0.01 -5.07
C ASP A 184 5.31 -1.26 -4.44
N ARG A 185 5.25 -1.29 -3.10
CA ARG A 185 4.61 -2.41 -2.38
C ARG A 185 3.13 -2.56 -2.75
N ALA A 186 2.46 -1.46 -3.08
CA ALA A 186 1.08 -1.48 -3.53
C ALA A 186 0.94 -2.19 -4.89
N THR A 187 1.86 -1.92 -5.81
CA THR A 187 1.99 -2.63 -7.09
C THR A 187 2.19 -4.12 -6.88
N VAL A 188 3.18 -4.51 -6.09
CA VAL A 188 3.48 -5.93 -5.80
C VAL A 188 2.26 -6.65 -5.23
N ARG A 189 1.55 -6.03 -4.26
CA ARG A 189 0.31 -6.60 -3.72
C ARG A 189 -0.75 -6.81 -4.79
N GLY A 190 -0.91 -5.86 -5.72
CA GLY A 190 -1.81 -6.01 -6.85
C GLY A 190 -1.50 -7.25 -7.71
N LEU A 191 -0.22 -7.58 -7.87
CA LEU A 191 0.22 -8.72 -8.68
C LEU A 191 -0.05 -10.05 -7.97
N GLU A 192 0.15 -10.07 -6.65
CA GLU A 192 -0.18 -11.22 -5.81
C GLU A 192 -1.69 -11.52 -5.82
N LEU A 193 -2.55 -10.50 -5.92
CA LEU A 193 -4.01 -10.70 -6.04
C LEU A 193 -4.37 -11.46 -7.32
N LEU A 194 -3.81 -11.08 -8.47
CA LEU A 194 -4.02 -11.82 -9.72
C LEU A 194 -3.55 -13.27 -9.63
N ALA A 195 -2.37 -13.48 -9.04
CA ALA A 195 -1.83 -14.83 -8.85
C ALA A 195 -2.74 -15.69 -7.95
N ARG A 196 -3.30 -15.12 -6.88
CA ARG A 196 -4.25 -15.81 -5.98
C ARG A 196 -5.57 -16.16 -6.65
N GLU A 197 -6.03 -15.36 -7.60
CA GLU A 197 -7.20 -15.66 -8.44
C GLU A 197 -6.89 -16.71 -9.54
N GLY A 198 -5.68 -17.28 -9.55
CA GLY A 198 -5.27 -18.34 -10.48
C GLY A 198 -4.87 -17.83 -11.87
N VAL A 199 -4.50 -16.55 -11.99
CA VAL A 199 -3.90 -15.99 -13.22
C VAL A 199 -2.39 -16.19 -13.17
N ALA A 200 -1.78 -16.72 -14.23
CA ALA A 200 -0.32 -16.77 -14.34
C ALA A 200 0.23 -15.37 -14.67
N VAL A 201 0.92 -14.77 -13.70
CA VAL A 201 1.40 -13.39 -13.79
C VAL A 201 2.87 -13.34 -14.24
N ARG A 202 3.14 -12.51 -15.25
CA ARG A 202 4.48 -12.07 -15.66
C ARG A 202 4.62 -10.56 -15.46
N VAL A 203 5.84 -10.09 -15.31
CA VAL A 203 6.17 -8.68 -15.08
C VAL A 203 7.17 -8.24 -16.14
N ALA A 204 6.76 -7.25 -16.94
CA ALA A 204 7.60 -6.59 -17.92
C ALA A 204 8.39 -5.47 -17.23
N THR A 205 9.70 -5.45 -17.45
CA THR A 205 10.56 -4.35 -16.99
C THR A 205 10.75 -3.38 -18.14
N LEU A 206 10.22 -2.17 -18.01
CA LEU A 206 10.39 -1.13 -19.02
C LEU A 206 11.80 -0.52 -18.94
N PRO A 207 12.35 0.01 -20.05
CA PRO A 207 13.59 0.78 -20.01
C PRO A 207 13.50 1.96 -19.04
N PRO A 208 14.62 2.38 -18.41
CA PRO A 208 14.61 3.47 -17.43
C PRO A 208 14.01 4.77 -18.01
N GLY A 209 13.03 5.33 -17.30
CA GLY A 209 12.36 6.58 -17.68
C GLY A 209 11.30 6.43 -18.78
N GLU A 210 10.98 5.21 -19.23
CA GLU A 210 9.88 4.93 -20.14
C GLU A 210 8.62 4.46 -19.38
N ASP A 211 7.46 4.88 -19.88
CA ASP A 211 6.12 4.34 -19.57
C ASP A 211 5.60 3.56 -20.81
N PRO A 212 4.53 2.76 -20.70
CA PRO A 212 4.02 2.02 -21.86
C PRO A 212 3.60 2.92 -23.03
N ASP A 213 3.07 4.12 -22.75
CA ASP A 213 2.76 5.12 -23.78
C ASP A 213 4.03 5.61 -24.52
N SER A 214 5.07 6.00 -23.79
CA SER A 214 6.30 6.54 -24.37
C SER A 214 7.09 5.46 -25.08
N LEU A 215 7.10 4.23 -24.56
CA LEU A 215 7.67 3.07 -25.24
C LEU A 215 6.95 2.80 -26.57
N ALA A 216 5.62 2.77 -26.56
CA ALA A 216 4.82 2.55 -27.78
C ALA A 216 5.05 3.66 -28.80
N ARG A 217 5.13 4.94 -28.38
CA ARG A 217 5.35 6.07 -29.29
C ARG A 217 6.76 6.14 -29.86
N ARG A 218 7.78 5.83 -29.06
CA ARG A 218 9.19 5.98 -29.46
C ARG A 218 9.74 4.73 -30.14
N GLY A 219 9.41 3.56 -29.60
CA GLY A 219 9.90 2.26 -30.06
C GLY A 219 8.93 1.50 -30.96
N GLY A 220 7.67 1.93 -31.04
CA GLY A 220 6.65 1.29 -31.85
C GLY A 220 6.20 -0.08 -31.32
N PRO A 221 5.36 -0.80 -32.09
CA PRO A 221 4.83 -2.10 -31.71
C PRO A 221 5.90 -3.15 -31.37
N ALA A 222 6.99 -3.17 -32.14
CA ALA A 222 8.07 -4.15 -31.97
C ALA A 222 8.79 -4.00 -30.61
N ALA A 223 9.05 -2.77 -30.16
CA ALA A 223 9.68 -2.54 -28.86
C ALA A 223 8.77 -2.97 -27.70
N VAL A 224 7.47 -2.72 -27.81
CA VAL A 224 6.50 -3.17 -26.81
C VAL A 224 6.43 -4.69 -26.79
N GLN A 225 6.31 -5.32 -27.95
CA GLN A 225 6.27 -6.77 -28.11
C GLN A 225 7.49 -7.44 -27.45
N GLN A 226 8.70 -6.92 -27.74
CA GLN A 226 9.94 -7.43 -27.16
C GLN A 226 9.90 -7.40 -25.62
N VAL A 227 9.47 -6.28 -25.04
CA VAL A 227 9.38 -6.11 -23.58
C VAL A 227 8.35 -7.06 -22.96
N LEU A 228 7.25 -7.35 -23.65
CA LEU A 228 6.24 -8.32 -23.21
C LEU A 228 6.74 -9.77 -23.32
N GLU A 229 7.55 -10.08 -24.33
CA GLU A 229 8.17 -11.40 -24.51
C GLU A 229 9.24 -11.68 -23.45
N GLU A 230 10.06 -10.68 -23.12
CA GLU A 230 11.09 -10.74 -22.08
C GLU A 230 10.53 -10.68 -20.65
N ALA A 231 9.20 -10.53 -20.50
CA ALA A 231 8.55 -10.43 -19.20
C ALA A 231 8.79 -11.67 -18.33
N LEU A 232 9.19 -11.43 -17.07
CA LEU A 232 9.59 -12.47 -16.13
C LEU A 232 8.38 -13.00 -15.35
N PRO A 233 8.30 -14.31 -15.05
CA PRO A 233 7.34 -14.84 -14.09
C PRO A 233 7.39 -14.07 -12.76
N LEU A 234 6.23 -13.84 -12.14
CA LEU A 234 6.12 -13.04 -10.90
C LEU A 234 7.11 -13.47 -9.81
N THR A 235 7.21 -14.78 -9.54
CA THR A 235 8.17 -15.32 -8.56
C THR A 235 9.60 -14.94 -8.89
N GLN A 236 10.00 -15.07 -10.16
CA GLN A 236 11.36 -14.73 -10.59
C GLN A 236 11.63 -13.23 -10.47
N PHE A 237 10.65 -12.39 -10.82
CA PHE A 237 10.73 -10.95 -10.65
C PHE A 237 10.91 -10.56 -9.16
N LEU A 238 10.10 -11.12 -8.28
CA LEU A 238 10.18 -10.87 -6.83
C LEU A 238 11.51 -11.33 -6.24
N LEU A 239 12.03 -12.48 -6.67
CA LEU A 239 13.35 -12.97 -6.24
C LEU A 239 14.48 -12.07 -6.72
N ARG A 240 14.50 -11.68 -8.00
CA ARG A 240 15.51 -10.73 -8.51
C ARG A 240 15.51 -9.43 -7.70
N ARG A 241 14.33 -8.93 -7.37
CA ARG A 241 14.17 -7.73 -6.56
C ARG A 241 14.63 -7.91 -5.11
N ALA A 242 14.28 -9.02 -4.46
CA ALA A 242 14.66 -9.30 -3.07
C ALA A 242 16.17 -9.52 -2.90
N LEU A 243 16.80 -10.10 -3.92
CA LEU A 243 18.23 -10.39 -3.94
C LEU A 243 19.07 -9.19 -4.39
N GLY A 244 18.51 -8.27 -5.15
CA GLY A 244 19.23 -7.13 -5.73
C GLY A 244 20.01 -7.50 -7.00
N THR A 245 20.64 -6.49 -7.59
CA THR A 245 21.43 -6.65 -8.83
C THR A 245 22.76 -7.34 -8.57
N GLU A 246 23.44 -6.96 -7.48
CA GLU A 246 24.76 -7.48 -7.09
C GLU A 246 24.65 -8.50 -5.95
N PRO A 247 25.40 -9.61 -6.03
CA PRO A 247 25.43 -10.59 -4.96
C PRO A 247 26.16 -10.04 -3.73
N PRO A 248 25.66 -10.32 -2.50
CA PRO A 248 26.32 -9.88 -1.29
C PRO A 248 27.69 -10.56 -1.12
N THR A 249 28.68 -9.79 -0.69
CA THR A 249 30.08 -10.24 -0.52
C THR A 249 30.36 -10.76 0.90
N THR A 250 29.60 -10.33 1.91
CA THR A 250 29.76 -10.75 3.30
C THR A 250 28.88 -11.96 3.64
N VAL A 251 29.29 -12.74 4.64
CA VAL A 251 28.51 -13.90 5.12
C VAL A 251 27.15 -13.44 5.66
N GLU A 252 27.13 -12.34 6.41
CA GLU A 252 25.91 -11.74 6.97
C GLU A 252 24.99 -11.26 5.85
N GLY A 253 25.53 -10.62 4.81
CA GLY A 253 24.76 -10.15 3.66
C GLY A 253 24.16 -11.30 2.86
N LYS A 254 24.89 -12.43 2.71
CA LYS A 254 24.38 -13.65 2.09
C LYS A 254 23.21 -14.24 2.90
N ALA A 255 23.34 -14.33 4.22
CA ALA A 255 22.28 -14.81 5.11
C ALA A 255 21.04 -13.91 5.06
N GLU A 256 21.22 -12.59 5.04
CA GLU A 256 20.12 -11.64 4.92
C GLU A 256 19.42 -11.74 3.57
N ALA A 257 20.16 -11.89 2.47
CA ALA A 257 19.61 -12.08 1.13
C ALA A 257 18.76 -13.37 1.04
N VAL A 258 19.24 -14.49 1.60
CA VAL A 258 18.45 -15.72 1.70
C VAL A 258 17.17 -15.45 2.49
N SER A 259 17.28 -14.80 3.67
CA SER A 259 16.14 -14.49 4.53
C SER A 259 15.06 -13.66 3.82
N ARG A 260 15.44 -12.73 2.94
CA ARG A 260 14.50 -11.95 2.11
C ARG A 260 13.83 -12.78 1.01
N ALA A 261 14.47 -13.86 0.53
CA ALA A 261 13.93 -14.75 -0.49
C ALA A 261 12.96 -15.81 0.08
N LEU A 262 13.13 -16.24 1.34
CA LEU A 262 12.32 -17.31 1.95
C LEU A 262 10.80 -17.08 1.84
N PRO A 263 10.25 -15.88 2.13
CA PRO A 263 8.81 -15.63 2.03
C PRO A 263 8.26 -15.77 0.61
N ILE A 264 9.09 -15.56 -0.41
CA ILE A 264 8.71 -15.69 -1.82
C ILE A 264 8.76 -17.16 -2.24
N LEU A 265 9.82 -17.88 -1.86
CA LEU A 265 9.97 -19.32 -2.12
C LEU A 265 8.87 -20.14 -1.44
N ALA A 266 8.45 -19.73 -0.24
CA ALA A 266 7.37 -20.38 0.52
C ALA A 266 6.01 -20.33 -0.19
N GLN A 267 5.77 -19.32 -1.03
CA GLN A 267 4.53 -19.18 -1.81
C GLN A 267 4.50 -20.08 -3.06
N VAL A 268 5.62 -20.68 -3.45
CA VAL A 268 5.68 -21.56 -4.63
C VAL A 268 5.15 -22.95 -4.25
N GLU A 269 3.91 -23.27 -4.65
CA GLU A 269 3.27 -24.55 -4.29
C GLU A 269 3.89 -25.75 -4.99
N ASN A 270 4.26 -25.62 -6.27
CA ASN A 270 4.87 -26.70 -7.04
C ASN A 270 6.30 -26.97 -6.54
N LEU A 271 6.54 -28.18 -6.03
CA LEU A 271 7.82 -28.57 -5.42
C LEU A 271 9.00 -28.55 -6.40
N VAL A 272 8.77 -28.92 -7.67
CA VAL A 272 9.81 -28.90 -8.71
C VAL A 272 10.20 -27.46 -9.05
N ALA A 273 9.21 -26.59 -9.24
CA ALA A 273 9.46 -25.17 -9.47
C ALA A 273 10.18 -24.54 -8.27
N ARG A 274 9.75 -24.87 -7.05
CA ARG A 274 10.40 -24.41 -5.81
C ARG A 274 11.86 -24.85 -5.74
N ALA A 275 12.17 -26.11 -6.04
CA ALA A 275 13.55 -26.60 -6.09
C ALA A 275 14.39 -25.82 -7.12
N GLY A 276 13.86 -25.61 -8.32
CA GLY A 276 14.54 -24.81 -9.35
C GLY A 276 14.80 -23.35 -8.91
N TYR A 277 13.85 -22.71 -8.22
CA TYR A 277 14.07 -21.37 -7.65
C TYR A 277 15.08 -21.37 -6.50
N VAL A 278 15.09 -22.40 -5.66
CA VAL A 278 16.10 -22.57 -4.60
C VAL A 278 17.50 -22.65 -5.21
N GLU A 279 17.68 -23.40 -6.29
CA GLU A 279 18.95 -23.46 -7.02
C GLU A 279 19.36 -22.10 -7.60
N GLN A 280 18.42 -21.39 -8.23
CA GLN A 280 18.69 -20.04 -8.76
C GLN A 280 19.14 -19.06 -7.66
N VAL A 281 18.46 -19.08 -6.51
CA VAL A 281 18.82 -18.24 -5.35
C VAL A 281 20.21 -18.61 -4.82
N ALA A 282 20.48 -19.90 -4.65
CA ALA A 282 21.76 -20.40 -4.16
C ALA A 282 22.93 -20.01 -5.07
N ASN A 283 22.76 -20.21 -6.38
CA ASN A 283 23.76 -19.85 -7.40
C ASN A 283 24.02 -18.34 -7.43
N LYS A 284 22.96 -17.51 -7.35
CA LYS A 284 23.10 -16.06 -7.37
C LYS A 284 23.84 -15.54 -6.13
N ILE A 285 23.57 -16.08 -4.95
CA ILE A 285 24.18 -15.64 -3.68
C ILE A 285 25.57 -16.28 -3.46
N GLY A 286 25.86 -17.40 -4.11
CA GLY A 286 27.08 -18.17 -3.91
C GLY A 286 27.07 -18.90 -2.56
N VAL A 287 26.01 -19.66 -2.31
CA VAL A 287 25.83 -20.59 -1.17
C VAL A 287 25.33 -21.94 -1.69
N SER A 288 25.33 -22.98 -0.87
CA SER A 288 24.81 -24.29 -1.32
C SER A 288 23.28 -24.29 -1.39
N ALA A 289 22.72 -24.94 -2.41
CA ALA A 289 21.27 -25.13 -2.53
C ALA A 289 20.67 -25.87 -1.33
N ALA A 290 21.41 -26.83 -0.77
CA ALA A 290 21.03 -27.55 0.45
C ALA A 290 20.88 -26.62 1.67
N ALA A 291 21.74 -25.61 1.82
CA ALA A 291 21.62 -24.65 2.91
C ALA A 291 20.37 -23.77 2.75
N VAL A 292 20.08 -23.31 1.54
CA VAL A 292 18.86 -22.53 1.24
C VAL A 292 17.60 -23.37 1.46
N ALA A 293 17.61 -24.64 1.04
CA ALA A 293 16.51 -25.57 1.29
C ALA A 293 16.26 -25.78 2.80
N ALA A 294 17.32 -25.97 3.59
CA ALA A 294 17.21 -26.15 5.04
C ALA A 294 16.70 -24.88 5.76
N GLU A 295 17.06 -23.69 5.28
CA GLU A 295 16.48 -22.42 5.76
C GLU A 295 15.00 -22.31 5.41
N LEU A 296 14.62 -22.71 4.19
CA LEU A 296 13.22 -22.70 3.75
C LEU A 296 12.35 -23.68 4.55
N GLU A 297 12.84 -24.87 4.83
CA GLU A 297 12.15 -25.84 5.69
C GLU A 297 11.93 -25.27 7.09
N ARG A 298 12.97 -24.70 7.72
CA ARG A 298 12.85 -24.05 9.03
C ARG A 298 11.86 -22.88 9.00
N TYR A 299 11.87 -22.08 7.94
CA TYR A 299 10.91 -20.99 7.77
C TYR A 299 9.47 -21.50 7.69
N LEU A 300 9.22 -22.56 6.92
CA LEU A 300 7.90 -23.17 6.79
C LEU A 300 7.42 -23.82 8.10
N GLU A 301 8.30 -24.43 8.87
CA GLU A 301 7.99 -24.99 10.20
C GLU A 301 7.58 -23.90 11.19
N GLN A 302 8.30 -22.78 11.22
CA GLN A 302 8.00 -21.64 12.08
C GLN A 302 6.70 -20.93 11.70
N ALA A 303 6.33 -20.97 10.41
CA ALA A 303 5.11 -20.38 9.89
C ALA A 303 3.85 -21.24 10.13
N ARG A 304 3.99 -22.51 10.55
CA ARG A 304 2.83 -23.35 10.90
C ARG A 304 2.21 -22.85 12.22
N PRO A 305 0.89 -22.62 12.28
CA PRO A 305 0.24 -22.35 13.56
C PRO A 305 0.47 -23.54 14.49
N PRO A 306 0.64 -23.32 15.82
CA PRO A 306 0.79 -24.42 16.76
C PRO A 306 -0.47 -25.29 16.68
N THR A 307 -0.35 -26.45 16.02
CA THR A 307 -1.37 -27.49 16.04
C THR A 307 -1.63 -27.85 17.50
N GLY A 308 -2.89 -27.78 17.89
CA GLY A 308 -3.34 -27.69 19.28
C GLY A 308 -2.66 -28.67 20.23
N ALA A 309 -2.16 -28.12 21.33
CA ALA A 309 -2.06 -28.85 22.59
C ALA A 309 -3.42 -29.54 22.84
N GLY A 310 -3.35 -30.85 23.05
CA GLY A 310 -4.49 -31.77 22.94
C GLY A 310 -5.76 -31.31 23.65
N ARG A 311 -6.89 -31.53 22.99
CA ARG A 311 -8.20 -31.67 23.62
C ARG A 311 -8.08 -32.66 24.78
N ARG A 312 -7.90 -32.16 26.00
CA ARG A 312 -8.30 -32.87 27.21
C ARG A 312 -9.82 -33.03 27.14
N ARG A 313 -10.28 -34.27 26.96
CA ARG A 313 -11.68 -34.66 27.14
C ARG A 313 -12.10 -34.29 28.57
N PRO A 314 -13.26 -33.64 28.78
CA PRO A 314 -13.79 -33.42 30.12
C PRO A 314 -14.51 -34.68 30.62
N GLY A 315 -14.18 -35.08 31.85
CA GLY A 315 -15.09 -35.71 32.80
C GLY A 315 -15.54 -37.14 32.54
N ALA A 316 -14.77 -38.12 33.03
CA ALA A 316 -15.34 -39.36 33.56
C ALA A 316 -14.80 -39.53 34.99
N LEU A 317 -15.70 -39.41 35.96
CA LEU A 317 -15.47 -39.62 37.38
C LEU A 317 -15.01 -41.07 37.64
N PRO A 318 -13.93 -41.32 38.42
CA PRO A 318 -13.70 -42.62 39.02
C PRO A 318 -14.35 -42.69 40.41
N ARG A 319 -15.12 -43.76 40.62
CA ARG A 319 -15.63 -44.19 41.93
C ARG A 319 -14.49 -44.64 42.84
N ALA A 320 -14.73 -44.45 44.14
CA ALA A 320 -13.89 -44.79 45.28
C ALA A 320 -13.65 -46.30 45.48
N GLY A 321 -12.55 -46.63 46.18
CA GLY A 321 -12.26 -47.97 46.73
C GLY A 321 -10.74 -48.22 46.84
N THR A 322 -10.06 -47.76 47.90
CA THR A 322 -9.58 -48.52 49.09
C THR A 322 -8.14 -49.07 49.00
N HIS A 323 -7.40 -48.85 50.11
CA HIS A 323 -6.11 -49.44 50.56
C HIS A 323 -4.77 -48.76 50.17
N ASP A 324 -4.35 -47.79 50.99
CA ASP A 324 -3.24 -47.79 51.99
C ASP A 324 -1.95 -48.66 51.78
N PRO A 325 -0.83 -48.42 52.51
CA PRO A 325 0.23 -47.46 52.18
C PRO A 325 1.65 -48.09 52.20
N ALA A 326 2.68 -47.43 51.65
CA ALA A 326 4.06 -47.49 52.18
C ALA A 326 5.06 -46.64 51.39
N GLY A 327 5.75 -45.75 52.10
CA GLY A 327 7.20 -45.57 52.07
C GLY A 327 7.88 -45.14 50.76
N ALA A 328 8.34 -43.90 50.69
CA ALA A 328 9.78 -43.60 50.80
C ALA A 328 10.06 -42.12 50.52
N ARG A 329 10.89 -41.55 51.38
CA ARG A 329 11.39 -40.18 51.36
C ARG A 329 12.37 -40.00 50.19
N HIS A 330 12.24 -38.94 49.41
CA HIS A 330 13.37 -38.33 48.71
C HIS A 330 13.21 -36.81 48.59
N THR A 331 13.88 -36.14 49.52
CA THR A 331 14.64 -34.89 49.36
C THR A 331 14.31 -34.01 48.16
N SER A 332 13.65 -32.90 48.45
CA SER A 332 13.54 -31.69 47.63
C SER A 332 14.94 -31.22 47.19
N ARG A 333 15.23 -31.35 45.90
CA ARG A 333 16.35 -30.67 45.25
C ARG A 333 15.74 -29.80 44.16
N GLU A 334 15.35 -28.58 44.55
CA GLU A 334 15.06 -27.51 43.59
C GLU A 334 16.31 -27.33 42.71
N ARG A 335 16.17 -27.69 41.44
CA ARG A 335 17.07 -27.25 40.39
C ARG A 335 16.46 -25.99 39.76
N PRO A 336 17.29 -24.96 39.51
CA PRO A 336 16.83 -23.62 39.24
C PRO A 336 16.05 -23.58 37.92
N SER A 337 14.93 -22.85 37.94
CA SER A 337 14.19 -22.47 36.75
C SER A 337 15.16 -21.83 35.75
N LYS A 338 15.31 -22.49 34.60
CA LYS A 338 16.01 -21.91 33.46
C LYS A 338 15.30 -20.60 33.12
N SER A 339 16.05 -19.51 33.24
CA SER A 339 15.68 -18.16 32.90
C SER A 339 14.95 -18.13 31.55
N PRO A 340 13.88 -17.34 31.40
CA PRO A 340 13.30 -17.12 30.08
C PRO A 340 14.38 -16.44 29.25
N ARG A 341 14.87 -17.13 28.21
CA ARG A 341 15.64 -16.48 27.14
C ARG A 341 14.73 -15.40 26.56
N LEU A 342 14.96 -14.16 27.00
CA LEU A 342 14.38 -12.95 26.45
C LEU A 342 14.49 -13.02 24.93
N GLN A 343 13.35 -13.27 24.27
CA GLN A 343 13.16 -12.88 22.89
C GLN A 343 13.34 -11.36 22.88
N ARG A 344 14.54 -10.89 22.51
CA ARG A 344 14.82 -9.47 22.32
C ARG A 344 13.92 -9.00 21.18
N GLN A 345 12.75 -8.45 21.50
CA GLN A 345 12.00 -7.62 20.55
C GLN A 345 12.94 -6.50 20.13
N ALA A 346 13.24 -6.43 18.83
CA ALA A 346 14.03 -5.33 18.29
C ALA A 346 13.30 -4.02 18.59
N VAL A 347 13.88 -3.19 19.46
CA VAL A 347 13.33 -1.87 19.80
C VAL A 347 13.41 -1.00 18.57
N SER A 348 12.25 -0.54 18.11
CA SER A 348 12.15 0.27 16.90
C SER A 348 12.86 1.61 17.05
N ARG A 349 13.30 2.20 15.92
CA ARG A 349 13.99 3.50 15.90
C ARG A 349 13.19 4.60 16.61
N TRP A 350 11.88 4.64 16.45
CA TRP A 350 11.04 5.66 17.09
C TRP A 350 10.91 5.49 18.60
N GLN A 351 10.87 4.25 19.10
CA GLN A 351 10.90 4.01 20.56
C GLN A 351 12.18 4.57 21.15
N ARG A 352 13.32 4.43 20.46
CA ARG A 352 14.59 5.01 20.90
C ARG A 352 14.58 6.54 20.94
N LEU A 353 13.94 7.19 19.96
CA LEU A 353 13.77 8.66 19.96
C LEU A 353 12.90 9.12 21.14
N GLU A 354 11.83 8.38 21.42
CA GLU A 354 10.89 8.69 22.50
C GLU A 354 11.54 8.54 23.87
N TRP A 355 12.34 7.48 24.07
CA TRP A 355 13.17 7.28 25.26
C TRP A 355 14.22 8.37 25.45
N GLU A 356 14.84 8.85 24.37
CA GLU A 356 15.78 9.96 24.45
C GLU A 356 15.10 11.29 24.82
N LEU A 357 13.90 11.56 24.29
CA LEU A 357 13.12 12.73 24.71
C LEU A 357 12.68 12.64 26.18
N ALA A 358 12.30 11.44 26.63
CA ALA A 358 12.00 11.20 28.03
C ALA A 358 13.24 11.51 28.88
N ARG A 359 14.41 10.96 28.56
CA ARG A 359 15.67 11.26 29.28
C ARG A 359 15.95 12.76 29.37
N ARG A 360 15.77 13.50 28.28
CA ARG A 360 15.97 14.97 28.29
C ARG A 360 14.94 15.71 29.12
N LEU A 361 13.71 15.21 29.20
CA LEU A 361 12.69 15.75 30.11
C LEU A 361 13.07 15.50 31.58
N GLN A 362 13.72 14.38 31.90
CA GLN A 362 14.25 14.12 33.25
C GLN A 362 15.33 15.14 33.63
N ASP A 363 16.20 15.48 32.67
CA ASP A 363 17.30 16.42 32.87
C ASP A 363 16.84 17.90 32.85
N ASP A 364 15.82 18.22 32.05
CA ASP A 364 15.25 19.56 31.87
C ASP A 364 13.70 19.50 31.88
N PRO A 365 13.06 19.62 33.06
CA PRO A 365 11.60 19.68 33.17
C PRO A 365 10.95 20.84 32.38
N GLY A 366 11.70 21.91 32.10
CA GLY A 366 11.25 23.05 31.30
C GLY A 366 10.96 22.71 29.84
N LEU A 367 11.40 21.54 29.38
CA LEU A 367 11.10 21.01 28.05
C LEU A 367 9.62 20.62 27.88
N LEU A 368 8.92 20.31 28.98
CA LEU A 368 7.56 19.75 28.95
C LEU A 368 6.54 20.59 28.14
N PRO A 369 6.39 21.91 28.36
CA PRO A 369 5.40 22.71 27.61
C PRO A 369 5.68 22.75 26.11
N ARG A 370 6.93 22.52 25.71
CA ARG A 370 7.31 22.40 24.30
C ARG A 370 6.94 21.03 23.73
N LEU A 371 7.19 19.95 24.48
CA LEU A 371 6.79 18.60 24.06
C LEU A 371 5.28 18.50 23.91
N GLU A 372 4.51 19.05 24.85
CA GLU A 372 3.04 19.05 24.80
C GLU A 372 2.51 19.80 23.59
N ARG A 373 3.09 20.97 23.28
CA ARG A 373 2.70 21.78 22.12
C ARG A 373 2.96 21.08 20.79
N GLU A 374 4.11 20.41 20.65
CA GLU A 374 4.54 19.80 19.39
C GLU A 374 3.98 18.38 19.19
N LEU A 375 3.90 17.58 20.26
CA LEU A 375 3.53 16.15 20.19
C LEU A 375 2.10 15.87 20.64
N GLY A 376 1.48 16.79 21.38
CA GLY A 376 0.16 16.61 21.97
C GLY A 376 0.14 15.60 23.13
N HIS A 377 -1.04 15.43 23.73
CA HIS A 377 -1.24 14.47 24.82
C HIS A 377 -1.79 13.12 24.31
N PRO A 378 -1.32 11.98 24.86
CA PRO A 378 -0.17 11.88 25.76
C PRO A 378 1.16 12.09 25.02
N VAL A 379 2.11 12.79 25.66
CA VAL A 379 3.43 13.14 25.08
C VAL A 379 4.24 11.89 24.70
N PHE A 380 4.10 10.82 25.49
CA PHE A 380 4.72 9.52 25.22
C PHE A 380 3.64 8.43 25.09
N VAL A 381 3.73 7.62 24.03
CA VAL A 381 2.80 6.52 23.67
C VAL A 381 3.52 5.18 23.48
N GLY A 382 4.86 5.16 23.50
CA GLY A 382 5.62 3.93 23.38
C GLY A 382 5.27 2.93 24.48
N PRO A 383 5.20 1.63 24.18
CA PRO A 383 4.77 0.61 25.14
C PRO A 383 5.64 0.53 26.40
N GLY A 384 6.88 1.02 26.35
CA GLY A 384 7.77 1.10 27.52
C GLY A 384 7.55 2.33 28.41
N LEU A 385 6.94 3.40 27.89
CA LEU A 385 6.71 4.66 28.60
C LEU A 385 5.24 4.95 28.89
N ALA A 386 4.30 4.28 28.22
CA ALA A 386 2.88 4.62 28.25
C ALA A 386 2.27 4.64 29.66
N SER A 387 2.57 3.62 30.50
CA SER A 387 2.06 3.56 31.88
C SER A 387 2.63 4.68 32.74
N TRP A 388 3.93 4.94 32.64
CA TRP A 388 4.60 6.03 33.35
C TRP A 388 4.04 7.39 32.92
N ALA A 389 3.91 7.62 31.60
CA ALA A 389 3.42 8.87 31.04
C ALA A 389 1.97 9.16 31.44
N THR A 390 1.14 8.13 31.58
CA THR A 390 -0.24 8.26 32.08
C THR A 390 -0.25 8.70 33.54
N ALA A 391 0.56 8.07 34.40
CA ALA A 391 0.68 8.47 35.80
C ALA A 391 1.29 9.88 35.96
N PHE A 392 2.25 10.22 35.11
CA PHE A 392 2.90 11.52 35.07
C PHE A 392 1.90 12.62 34.73
N GLN A 393 1.11 12.42 33.67
CA GLN A 393 0.07 13.35 33.26
C GLN A 393 -0.98 13.57 34.35
N ALA A 394 -1.44 12.49 35.02
CA ALA A 394 -2.44 12.60 36.08
C ALA A 394 -1.96 13.45 37.27
N ALA A 395 -0.66 13.38 37.60
CA ALA A 395 -0.06 14.21 38.64
C ALA A 395 0.01 15.69 38.24
N LEU A 396 0.38 15.98 36.99
CA LEU A 396 0.37 17.35 36.45
C LEU A 396 -1.05 17.95 36.46
N GLU A 397 -2.05 17.16 36.08
CA GLU A 397 -3.47 17.57 36.10
C GLU A 397 -4.00 17.82 37.52
N ALA A 398 -3.42 17.17 38.54
CA ALA A 398 -3.68 17.45 39.94
C ALA A 398 -3.00 18.74 40.45
N GLY A 399 -2.26 19.45 39.60
CA GLY A 399 -1.59 20.71 39.90
C GLY A 399 -0.18 20.56 40.48
N GLU A 400 0.40 19.35 40.45
CA GLU A 400 1.79 19.15 40.89
C GLU A 400 2.78 19.70 39.83
N PRO A 401 3.82 20.47 40.22
CA PRO A 401 4.87 20.89 39.30
C PRO A 401 5.65 19.71 38.71
N ALA A 402 5.97 19.77 37.42
CA ALA A 402 6.66 18.68 36.70
C ALA A 402 7.97 18.24 37.37
N GLU A 403 8.73 19.17 37.94
CA GLU A 403 9.97 18.90 38.67
C GLU A 403 9.74 18.00 39.89
N GLN A 404 8.66 18.24 40.64
CA GLN A 404 8.32 17.46 41.83
C GLN A 404 7.85 16.06 41.46
N VAL A 405 7.05 15.95 40.37
CA VAL A 405 6.58 14.66 39.86
C VAL A 405 7.75 13.84 39.31
N LEU A 406 8.66 14.44 38.53
CA LEU A 406 9.85 13.76 38.00
C LEU A 406 10.84 13.34 39.08
N ALA A 407 10.93 14.08 40.19
CA ALA A 407 11.77 13.70 41.33
C ALA A 407 11.23 12.47 42.08
N ARG A 408 9.91 12.37 42.29
CA ARG A 408 9.28 11.23 42.97
C ARG A 408 9.03 10.03 42.06
N MET A 409 8.90 10.26 40.75
CA MET A 409 8.60 9.25 39.75
C MET A 409 9.55 9.42 38.55
N PRO A 410 10.84 9.05 38.74
CA PRO A 410 11.81 9.14 37.66
C PRO A 410 11.42 8.26 36.48
N ILE A 411 11.92 8.63 35.31
CA ILE A 411 11.68 7.87 34.08
C ILE A 411 12.27 6.47 34.23
N PRO A 412 11.49 5.41 33.92
CA PRO A 412 11.93 4.03 34.11
C PRO A 412 13.18 3.71 33.29
N ASP A 413 14.05 2.81 33.77
CA ASP A 413 15.17 2.32 32.97
C ASP A 413 14.62 1.50 31.78
N PRO A 414 14.90 1.89 30.53
CA PRO A 414 14.40 1.16 29.36
C PRO A 414 15.06 -0.22 29.17
N GLY A 415 16.13 -0.52 29.90
CA GLY A 415 16.86 -1.78 29.82
C GLY A 415 17.84 -1.87 28.63
N PRO A 416 18.56 -3.00 28.52
CA PRO A 416 19.66 -3.15 27.58
C PRO A 416 19.18 -3.20 26.12
N GLY A 417 19.76 -2.35 25.27
CA GLY A 417 19.52 -2.33 23.80
C GLY A 417 18.53 -1.27 23.31
N VAL A 418 17.90 -0.52 24.22
CA VAL A 418 17.10 0.68 23.87
C VAL A 418 18.01 1.89 23.69
N TRP A 419 19.03 2.03 24.53
CA TRP A 419 20.01 3.11 24.42
C TRP A 419 20.83 3.01 23.13
N SER A 420 20.98 4.14 22.45
CA SER A 420 21.80 4.27 21.25
C SER A 420 22.60 5.57 21.34
N PRO A 421 23.96 5.50 21.40
CA PRO A 421 24.81 6.69 21.39
C PRO A 421 24.51 7.62 20.20
N ALA A 422 24.19 7.03 19.04
CA ALA A 422 23.83 7.76 17.83
C ALA A 422 22.55 8.62 17.96
N VAL A 423 21.64 8.29 18.89
CA VAL A 423 20.44 9.08 19.16
C VAL A 423 20.70 10.15 20.22
N ALA A 424 21.61 9.89 21.16
CA ALA A 424 21.99 10.83 22.21
C ALA A 424 22.64 12.11 21.65
N GLU A 425 23.36 12.01 20.54
CA GLU A 425 24.02 13.15 19.87
C GLU A 425 23.07 14.02 19.03
N VAL A 426 21.82 13.59 18.80
CA VAL A 426 20.86 14.32 17.96
C VAL A 426 20.33 15.54 18.71
N ALA A 427 20.26 16.71 18.06
CA ALA A 427 19.69 17.91 18.68
C ALA A 427 18.20 17.71 19.04
N THR A 428 17.73 18.34 20.14
CA THR A 428 16.33 18.19 20.61
C THR A 428 15.32 18.61 19.53
N GLU A 429 15.67 19.62 18.74
CA GLU A 429 14.88 20.07 17.57
C GLU A 429 14.66 18.95 16.55
N ASP A 430 15.70 18.20 16.23
CA ASP A 430 15.63 17.15 15.24
C ASP A 430 14.93 15.90 15.79
N LEU A 431 15.09 15.61 17.08
CA LEU A 431 14.28 14.58 17.76
C LEU A 431 12.79 14.91 17.69
N LEU A 432 12.42 16.15 18.03
CA LEU A 432 11.04 16.64 17.96
C LEU A 432 10.50 16.57 16.54
N ARG A 433 11.25 17.05 15.54
CA ARG A 433 10.87 16.97 14.12
C ARG A 433 10.60 15.54 13.68
N HIS A 434 11.47 14.59 14.05
CA HIS A 434 11.26 13.18 13.76
C HIS A 434 10.04 12.60 14.50
N MET A 435 9.81 13.02 15.74
CA MET A 435 8.70 12.54 16.56
C MET A 435 7.35 13.06 16.10
N VAL A 436 7.25 14.34 15.72
CA VAL A 436 6.06 14.93 15.07
C VAL A 436 5.74 14.18 13.78
N ARG A 437 6.75 13.94 12.93
CA ARG A 437 6.58 13.16 11.71
C ARG A 437 6.09 11.75 12.01
N TYR A 438 6.65 11.11 13.02
CA TYR A 438 6.25 9.77 13.43
C TYR A 438 4.81 9.72 13.97
N ARG A 439 4.41 10.68 14.82
CA ARG A 439 3.04 10.81 15.33
C ARG A 439 2.01 10.92 14.20
N ARG A 440 2.32 11.72 13.18
CA ARG A 440 1.50 11.81 11.96
C ARG A 440 1.42 10.48 11.21
N VAL A 441 2.51 9.70 11.14
CA VAL A 441 2.50 8.36 10.53
C VAL A 441 1.65 7.38 11.34
N LEU A 442 1.71 7.41 12.67
CA LEU A 442 0.86 6.57 13.52
C LEU A 442 -0.61 6.95 13.40
N GLU A 443 -0.91 8.24 13.38
CA GLU A 443 -2.26 8.76 13.17
C GLU A 443 -2.79 8.32 11.80
N LEU A 444 -1.96 8.41 10.76
CA LEU A 444 -2.32 7.93 9.42
C LEU A 444 -2.64 6.43 9.42
N ARG A 445 -1.80 5.59 10.06
CA ARG A 445 -2.05 4.15 10.20
C ARG A 445 -3.29 3.83 11.03
N ARG A 446 -3.61 4.66 12.03
CA ARG A 446 -4.84 4.52 12.81
C ARG A 446 -6.04 4.83 11.93
N ILE A 447 -6.01 5.95 11.20
CA ILE A 447 -7.08 6.32 10.26
C ILE A 447 -7.24 5.25 9.17
N GLU A 448 -6.15 4.69 8.64
CA GLU A 448 -6.20 3.59 7.67
C GLU A 448 -6.88 2.34 8.24
N ARG A 449 -6.58 1.98 9.51
CA ARG A 449 -7.29 0.87 10.18
C ARG A 449 -8.75 1.16 10.44
N GLU A 450 -9.09 2.37 10.86
CA GLU A 450 -10.48 2.80 11.06
C GLU A 450 -11.26 2.86 9.73
N LEU A 451 -10.61 3.26 8.63
CA LEU A 451 -11.17 3.21 7.28
C LEU A 451 -11.43 1.76 6.83
N LEU A 452 -10.51 0.84 7.13
CA LEU A 452 -10.67 -0.59 6.83
C LEU A 452 -11.78 -1.24 7.68
N ALA A 453 -11.95 -0.83 8.94
CA ALA A 453 -13.00 -1.34 9.82
C ALA A 453 -14.39 -0.72 9.55
N ALA A 454 -14.45 0.49 8.99
CA ALA A 454 -15.71 1.17 8.68
C ALA A 454 -16.44 0.56 7.47
N ASP A 455 -15.82 -0.36 6.73
CA ASP A 455 -16.39 -1.04 5.56
C ASP A 455 -17.47 -2.08 5.92
N GLU A 456 -17.70 -2.36 7.22
CA GLU A 456 -18.63 -3.40 7.68
C GLU A 456 -20.07 -2.89 8.01
N ASP A 457 -20.34 -1.58 8.04
CA ASP A 457 -21.51 -1.02 8.78
C ASP A 457 -22.47 -0.04 8.03
N GLY A 458 -22.61 -0.15 6.71
CA GLY A 458 -23.71 0.49 5.95
C GLY A 458 -23.82 2.02 6.07
N ILE A 459 -25.04 2.59 6.05
CA ILE A 459 -25.29 4.04 5.82
C ILE A 459 -24.68 4.97 6.90
N ARG A 460 -24.53 4.51 8.16
CA ARG A 460 -23.83 5.29 9.22
C ARG A 460 -22.31 5.31 9.04
N ALA A 461 -21.77 4.51 8.12
CA ALA A 461 -20.37 4.54 7.74
C ALA A 461 -20.04 5.76 6.87
N LEU A 462 -20.97 6.32 6.09
CA LEU A 462 -20.64 7.34 5.08
C LEU A 462 -20.15 8.67 5.67
N GLU A 463 -20.78 9.17 6.73
CA GLU A 463 -20.34 10.39 7.44
C GLU A 463 -19.02 10.15 8.20
N ARG A 464 -18.88 8.96 8.81
CA ARG A 464 -17.66 8.53 9.50
C ARG A 464 -16.50 8.37 8.52
N LEU A 465 -16.72 7.75 7.37
CA LEU A 465 -15.78 7.58 6.26
C LEU A 465 -15.36 8.93 5.70
N ASN A 466 -16.29 9.86 5.46
CA ASN A 466 -15.96 11.20 4.98
C ASN A 466 -15.10 11.97 6.01
N GLY A 467 -15.44 11.89 7.30
CA GLY A 467 -14.65 12.47 8.38
C GLY A 467 -13.26 11.83 8.55
N LEU A 468 -13.13 10.52 8.29
CA LEU A 468 -11.85 9.81 8.30
C LEU A 468 -11.01 10.16 7.06
N LEU A 469 -11.61 10.27 5.88
CA LEU A 469 -10.94 10.65 4.64
C LEU A 469 -10.42 12.09 4.68
N LEU A 470 -11.19 13.03 5.22
CA LEU A 470 -10.75 14.41 5.42
C LEU A 470 -9.55 14.48 6.38
N ARG A 471 -9.60 13.73 7.49
CA ARG A 471 -8.47 13.61 8.43
C ARG A 471 -7.26 12.96 7.77
N TYR A 472 -7.45 11.88 7.02
CA TYR A 472 -6.41 11.20 6.26
C TYR A 472 -5.68 12.18 5.32
N HIS A 473 -6.41 12.93 4.51
CA HIS A 473 -5.81 13.90 3.58
C HIS A 473 -5.09 15.04 4.29
N LYS A 474 -5.63 15.53 5.41
CA LYS A 474 -4.99 16.57 6.23
C LYS A 474 -3.65 16.09 6.80
N VAL A 475 -3.62 14.91 7.42
CA VAL A 475 -2.40 14.33 8.02
C VAL A 475 -1.38 13.98 6.92
N ARG A 476 -1.83 13.43 5.79
CA ARG A 476 -0.97 13.11 4.65
C ARG A 476 -0.34 14.36 4.03
N ALA A 477 -1.07 15.46 3.89
CA ALA A 477 -0.53 16.72 3.41
C ALA A 477 0.60 17.25 4.32
N GLN A 478 0.47 17.08 5.64
CA GLN A 478 1.48 17.47 6.62
C GLN A 478 2.74 16.57 6.63
N LEU A 479 2.69 15.42 5.96
CA LEU A 479 3.82 14.50 5.77
C LEU A 479 4.52 14.70 4.41
N THR A 480 3.91 15.46 3.50
CA THR A 480 4.43 15.68 2.15
C THR A 480 5.37 16.90 2.16
N PRO A 481 6.64 16.78 1.75
CA PRO A 481 7.53 17.94 1.71
C PRO A 481 6.98 19.01 0.76
N SER A 482 6.94 20.27 1.19
CA SER A 482 6.65 21.38 0.29
C SER A 482 7.73 21.45 -0.78
N ARG A 483 7.35 21.46 -2.06
CA ARG A 483 8.28 21.73 -3.16
C ARG A 483 8.65 23.21 -3.13
N GLY A 484 9.63 23.57 -2.31
CA GLY A 484 10.19 24.93 -2.27
C GLY A 484 11.39 24.98 -1.32
N GLY A 485 12.59 25.03 -1.88
CA GLY A 485 13.86 25.17 -1.14
C GLY A 485 14.79 23.98 -1.28
N ARG A 486 15.46 23.83 -2.44
CA ARG A 486 16.75 23.12 -2.49
C ARG A 486 17.83 24.12 -2.06
N GLY A 487 18.57 23.80 -1.01
CA GLY A 487 19.76 24.53 -0.63
C GLY A 487 20.37 24.05 0.69
N ALA A 488 21.51 23.36 0.57
CA ALA A 488 22.51 23.04 1.61
C ALA A 488 22.13 22.04 2.72
N GLY A 489 22.99 21.02 2.90
CA GLY A 489 22.94 20.08 4.02
C GLY A 489 22.89 18.60 3.65
N ARG A 490 23.77 18.14 2.75
CA ARG A 490 24.03 16.69 2.57
C ARG A 490 24.96 16.20 3.69
N ARG A 491 24.65 15.00 4.20
CA ARG A 491 25.46 14.08 5.03
C ARG A 491 25.45 14.33 6.54
N ALA A 492 24.48 13.71 7.20
CA ALA A 492 24.73 12.69 8.22
C ALA A 492 23.38 11.98 8.46
N VAL A 493 23.42 10.69 8.81
CA VAL A 493 22.28 9.89 9.28
C VAL A 493 21.33 9.34 8.20
N GLU A 494 21.70 8.18 7.62
CA GLU A 494 20.72 7.17 7.21
C GLU A 494 20.44 6.23 8.38
#